data_AF-A0A7W9CAQ1-F1
#
_entry.id   AF-A0A7W9CAQ1-F1
#
_cell.length_a   1.000
_cell.length_b   1.000
_cell.length_c   1.000
_cell.angle_alpha   90.00
_cell.angle_beta   90.00
_cell.angle_gamma   90.00
#
_symmetry.space_group_name_H-M   'P 1'
#
loop_
_entity.id
_entity.type
_entity.pdbx_description
1 polymer ?
#
loop_
_entity_poly.entity_id
_entity_poly.type
_entity_poly.pdbx_seq_one_letter_code
_entity_poly.pdbx_strand_id
1 'polypeptide(L)'
;MAAQSSIDRHPDRERIVELIASGMPGAEIARRYSVSESAISRWRSSRMQVLNQIITDDGTDPTEIMGRLADLADSARVTRKLADASSSPQVRARAIAAELSVLDRLAKLGVDDTSTTRLNQALGPLVRTVQTLYRRFPSEVLSALAEHEELHELRQSLQAQKKKPVTQVTETDAES
;
A
#
# COMPACT_ATOMS: atom_id res chain seq x y z
N MET A 1 -3.46 17.60 24.55
CA MET A 1 -3.03 16.35 25.21
C MET A 1 -4.14 15.32 25.03
N ALA A 2 -3.89 14.21 24.34
CA ALA A 2 -4.87 13.15 24.19
C ALA A 2 -5.19 12.53 25.56
N ALA A 3 -6.47 12.29 25.85
CA ALA A 3 -6.86 11.63 27.09
C ALA A 3 -6.25 10.22 27.13
N GLN A 4 -5.52 9.90 28.20
CA GLN A 4 -4.96 8.56 28.42
C GLN A 4 -6.07 7.51 28.36
N SER A 5 -5.85 6.46 27.56
CA SER A 5 -6.82 5.38 27.44
C SER A 5 -6.92 4.60 28.74
N SER A 6 -8.08 3.99 29.01
CA SER A 6 -8.25 3.06 30.12
C SER A 6 -7.32 1.83 30.00
N ILE A 7 -6.86 1.50 28.79
CA ILE A 7 -5.86 0.45 28.56
C ILE A 7 -4.50 0.84 29.14
N ASP A 8 -4.09 2.11 29.03
CA ASP A 8 -2.78 2.58 29.52
C ASP A 8 -2.69 2.56 31.05
N ARG A 9 -3.84 2.64 31.73
CA ARG A 9 -3.96 2.61 33.19
C ARG A 9 -4.22 1.20 33.75
N HIS A 10 -4.40 0.20 32.88
CA HIS A 10 -4.71 -1.15 33.31
C HIS A 10 -3.47 -1.82 33.95
N PRO A 11 -3.59 -2.56 35.06
CA PRO A 11 -2.46 -3.24 35.69
C PRO A 11 -1.77 -4.21 34.71
N ASP A 12 -2.55 -4.94 33.91
CA ASP A 12 -2.05 -5.86 32.88
C ASP A 12 -1.81 -5.20 31.51
N ARG A 13 -1.50 -3.89 31.45
CA ARG A 13 -1.38 -3.17 30.17
C ARG A 13 -0.45 -3.88 29.18
N GLU A 14 0.70 -4.35 29.64
CA GLU A 14 1.72 -4.96 28.78
C GLU A 14 1.19 -6.22 28.11
N ARG A 15 0.47 -7.04 28.87
CA ARG A 15 -0.13 -8.26 28.34
C ARG A 15 -1.28 -7.97 27.38
N ILE A 16 -2.12 -6.98 27.69
CA ILE A 16 -3.20 -6.54 26.80
C ILE A 16 -2.62 -6.03 25.48
N VAL A 17 -1.55 -5.23 25.54
CA VAL A 17 -0.85 -4.69 24.36
C VAL A 17 -0.26 -5.80 23.51
N GLU A 18 0.40 -6.79 24.13
CA GLU A 18 0.94 -7.95 23.43
C GLU A 18 -0.16 -8.75 22.72
N LEU A 19 -1.30 -8.97 23.39
CA LEU A 19 -2.44 -9.67 22.79
C LEU A 19 -3.06 -8.88 21.64
N ILE A 20 -3.16 -7.55 21.77
CA ILE A 20 -3.57 -6.67 20.67
C ILE A 20 -2.62 -6.79 19.49
N ALA A 21 -1.30 -6.75 19.73
CA ALA A 21 -0.28 -6.86 18.69
C ALA A 21 -0.25 -8.24 18.03
N SER A 22 -0.61 -9.29 18.77
CA SER A 22 -0.75 -10.66 18.25
C SER A 22 -2.00 -10.90 17.40
N GLY A 23 -2.86 -9.89 17.23
CA GLY A 23 -4.09 -9.99 16.44
C GLY A 23 -5.24 -10.67 17.16
N MET A 24 -5.18 -10.83 18.49
CA MET A 24 -6.30 -11.41 19.24
C MET A 24 -7.56 -10.54 19.12
N PRO A 25 -8.76 -11.14 18.94
CA PRO A 25 -10.01 -10.38 18.79
C PRO A 25 -10.30 -9.46 19.99
N GLY A 26 -10.80 -8.25 19.73
CA GLY A 26 -11.08 -7.26 20.78
C GLY A 26 -12.05 -7.77 21.84
N ALA A 27 -13.14 -8.44 21.43
CA ALA A 27 -14.10 -9.09 22.32
C ALA A 27 -13.48 -10.16 23.24
N GLU A 28 -12.47 -10.91 22.77
CA GLU A 28 -11.75 -11.91 23.56
C GLU A 28 -10.94 -11.24 24.68
N ILE A 29 -10.19 -10.20 24.33
CA ILE A 29 -9.37 -9.41 25.25
C ILE A 29 -10.27 -8.67 26.26
N ALA A 30 -11.38 -8.10 25.79
CA ALA A 30 -12.36 -7.41 26.60
C ALA A 30 -12.91 -8.30 27.72
N ARG A 31 -13.30 -9.53 27.39
CA ARG A 31 -13.77 -10.52 28.37
C ARG A 31 -12.67 -10.92 29.36
N ARG A 32 -11.45 -11.17 28.88
CA ARG A 32 -10.35 -11.68 29.72
C ARG A 32 -9.82 -10.65 30.72
N TYR A 33 -9.80 -9.37 30.33
CA TYR A 33 -9.22 -8.30 31.14
C TYR A 33 -10.25 -7.29 31.66
N SER A 34 -11.55 -7.59 31.54
CA SER A 34 -12.63 -6.71 32.01
C SER A 34 -12.53 -5.26 31.49
N VAL A 35 -12.09 -5.09 30.24
CA VAL A 35 -12.01 -3.80 29.55
C VAL A 35 -13.08 -3.72 28.47
N SER A 36 -13.59 -2.52 28.18
CA SER A 36 -14.54 -2.36 27.07
C SER A 36 -13.85 -2.55 25.71
N GLU A 37 -14.53 -3.21 24.77
CA GLU A 37 -14.04 -3.36 23.39
C GLU A 37 -13.83 -2.00 22.71
N SER A 38 -14.68 -1.02 23.01
CA SER A 38 -14.53 0.36 22.56
C SER A 38 -13.33 1.09 23.17
N ALA A 39 -12.80 0.67 24.33
CA ALA A 39 -11.51 1.16 24.84
C ALA A 39 -10.32 0.54 24.08
N ILE A 40 -10.39 -0.76 23.77
CA ILE A 40 -9.38 -1.44 22.96
C ILE A 40 -9.30 -0.81 21.56
N SER A 41 -10.46 -0.61 20.93
CA SER A 41 -10.57 0.03 19.61
C SER A 41 -9.97 1.44 19.62
N ARG A 42 -10.38 2.29 20.58
CA ARG A 42 -9.82 3.65 20.71
C ARG A 42 -8.31 3.65 20.94
N TRP A 43 -7.81 2.73 21.76
CA TRP A 43 -6.37 2.60 22.01
C TRP A 43 -5.59 2.22 20.75
N ARG A 44 -6.12 1.28 19.94
CA ARG A 44 -5.53 0.93 18.63
C ARG A 44 -5.47 2.15 17.72
N SER A 45 -6.57 2.88 17.59
CA SER A 45 -6.64 4.06 16.73
C SER A 45 -5.65 5.15 17.18
N SER A 46 -5.55 5.44 18.49
CA SER A 46 -4.59 6.44 18.98
C SER A 46 -3.14 6.02 18.75
N ARG A 47 -2.81 4.74 18.90
CA ARG A 47 -1.46 4.22 18.66
C ARG A 47 -1.09 4.15 17.19
N MET A 48 -2.04 3.83 16.31
CA MET A 48 -1.84 3.95 14.86
C MET A 48 -1.58 5.38 14.44
N GLN A 49 -2.28 6.34 15.06
CA GLN A 49 -2.05 7.75 14.79
C GLN A 49 -0.65 8.19 15.22
N VAL A 50 -0.15 7.69 16.36
CA VAL A 50 1.23 7.93 16.81
C VAL A 50 2.26 7.25 15.92
N LEU A 51 2.01 6.01 15.47
CA LEU A 51 2.88 5.33 14.51
C LEU A 51 2.93 6.09 13.18
N ASN A 52 1.78 6.51 12.65
CA ASN A 52 1.73 7.36 11.46
C ASN A 52 2.48 8.68 11.68
N GLN A 53 2.43 9.26 12.88
CA GLN A 53 3.13 10.49 13.23
C GLN A 53 4.66 10.31 13.35
N ILE A 54 5.13 9.20 13.92
CA ILE A 54 6.56 8.84 13.98
C ILE A 54 7.09 8.51 12.59
N ILE A 55 6.30 7.82 11.77
CA ILE A 55 6.66 7.49 10.38
C ILE A 55 6.78 8.77 9.53
N THR A 56 5.97 9.79 9.78
CA THR A 56 6.13 11.11 9.14
C THR A 56 7.38 11.88 9.58
N ASP A 57 7.89 11.69 10.79
CA ASP A 57 9.07 12.41 11.30
C ASP A 57 10.41 11.80 10.82
N ASP A 58 10.47 10.49 10.57
CA ASP A 58 11.65 9.80 10.02
C ASP A 58 11.68 9.79 8.47
N GLY A 59 10.78 10.52 7.81
CA GLY A 59 10.78 10.73 6.36
C GLY A 59 10.57 9.49 5.49
N THR A 60 10.19 8.35 6.08
CA THR A 60 9.88 7.14 5.31
C THR A 60 8.39 7.09 5.06
N ASP A 61 7.96 7.47 3.85
CA ASP A 61 6.56 7.46 3.45
C ASP A 61 5.96 6.05 3.67
N PRO A 62 4.85 5.90 4.44
CA PRO A 62 4.15 4.62 4.58
C PRO A 62 3.85 3.95 3.24
N THR A 63 3.58 4.75 2.19
CA THR A 63 3.34 4.29 0.81
C THR A 63 4.59 3.63 0.23
N GLU A 64 5.78 4.15 0.54
CA GLU A 64 7.05 3.57 0.11
C GLU A 64 7.34 2.25 0.84
N ILE A 65 7.04 2.17 2.14
CA ILE A 65 7.14 0.90 2.90
C ILE A 65 6.19 -0.15 2.31
N MET A 66 4.95 0.24 2.00
CA MET A 66 3.99 -0.65 1.36
C MET A 66 4.44 -1.09 -0.03
N GLY A 67 5.01 -0.17 -0.83
CA GLY A 67 5.60 -0.47 -2.14
C GLY A 67 6.71 -1.51 -2.01
N ARG A 68 7.68 -1.29 -1.11
CA ARG A 68 8.79 -2.23 -0.85
C ARG A 68 8.30 -3.59 -0.36
N LEU A 69 7.27 -3.64 0.49
CA LEU A 69 6.68 -4.91 0.94
C LEU A 69 5.94 -5.64 -0.17
N ALA A 70 5.26 -4.92 -1.07
CA ALA A 70 4.62 -5.51 -2.25
C ALA A 70 5.67 -6.10 -3.21
N ASP A 71 6.74 -5.34 -3.51
CA ASP A 71 7.86 -5.81 -4.34
C ASP A 71 8.53 -7.06 -3.73
N LEU A 72 8.68 -7.07 -2.40
CA LEU A 72 9.23 -8.22 -1.67
C LEU A 72 8.28 -9.44 -1.74
N ALA A 73 6.98 -9.24 -1.67
CA ALA A 73 5.99 -10.30 -1.82
C ALA A 73 6.03 -10.91 -3.23
N ASP A 74 6.11 -10.08 -4.27
CA ASP A 74 6.24 -10.54 -5.66
C ASP A 74 7.57 -11.29 -5.88
N SER A 75 8.67 -10.78 -5.31
CA SER A 75 9.98 -11.46 -5.34
C SER A 75 9.95 -12.82 -4.63
N ALA A 76 9.27 -12.90 -3.47
CA ALA A 76 9.07 -14.15 -2.76
C ALA A 76 8.23 -15.14 -3.58
N ARG A 77 7.18 -14.66 -4.26
CA ARG A 77 6.33 -15.48 -5.15
C ARG A 77 7.10 -16.01 -6.36
N VAL A 78 7.94 -15.19 -6.99
CA VAL A 78 8.83 -15.62 -8.09
C VAL A 78 9.83 -16.66 -7.58
N THR A 79 10.43 -16.40 -6.42
CA THR A 79 11.38 -17.33 -5.79
C THR A 79 10.71 -18.67 -5.47
N ARG A 80 9.46 -18.67 -4.98
CA ARG A 80 8.70 -19.91 -4.78
C ARG A 80 8.47 -20.66 -6.09
N LYS A 81 8.08 -19.98 -7.17
CA LYS A 81 7.90 -20.63 -8.49
C LYS A 81 9.21 -21.25 -9.00
N LEU A 82 10.33 -20.57 -8.82
CA LEU A 82 11.65 -21.11 -9.15
C LEU A 82 12.05 -22.28 -8.23
N ALA A 83 11.76 -22.17 -6.94
CA ALA A 83 11.98 -23.24 -5.97
C ALA A 83 11.09 -24.47 -6.25
N ASP A 84 9.89 -24.28 -6.80
CA ASP A 84 9.02 -25.37 -7.23
C ASP A 84 9.61 -26.13 -8.43
N ALA A 85 10.31 -25.43 -9.32
CA ALA A 85 11.07 -26.03 -10.41
C ALA A 85 12.37 -26.70 -9.93
N SER A 86 12.95 -26.22 -8.82
CA SER A 86 14.06 -26.92 -8.16
C SER A 86 13.52 -28.15 -7.42
N SER A 87 14.09 -29.33 -7.65
CA SER A 87 13.67 -30.56 -6.96
C SER A 87 14.04 -30.60 -5.47
N SER A 88 14.44 -29.46 -4.86
CA SER A 88 14.85 -29.37 -3.46
C SER A 88 13.69 -28.97 -2.54
N PRO A 89 13.19 -29.86 -1.67
CA PRO A 89 12.12 -29.56 -0.72
C PRO A 89 12.51 -28.49 0.30
N GLN A 90 13.80 -28.39 0.65
CA GLN A 90 14.31 -27.44 1.64
C GLN A 90 14.28 -26.00 1.11
N VAL A 91 14.63 -25.80 -0.17
CA VAL A 91 14.54 -24.50 -0.83
C VAL A 91 13.09 -24.05 -0.93
N ARG A 92 12.18 -24.98 -1.27
CA ARG A 92 10.74 -24.72 -1.33
C ARG A 92 10.18 -24.29 0.04
N ALA A 93 10.53 -25.00 1.11
CA ALA A 93 10.08 -24.66 2.46
C ALA A 93 10.55 -23.26 2.91
N ARG A 94 11.79 -22.88 2.60
CA ARG A 94 12.31 -21.54 2.91
C ARG A 94 11.62 -20.44 2.11
N ALA A 95 11.37 -20.67 0.82
CA ALA A 95 10.67 -19.70 -0.02
C ALA A 95 9.22 -19.47 0.48
N ILE A 96 8.51 -20.54 0.86
CA ILE A 96 7.17 -20.46 1.44
C ILE A 96 7.18 -19.69 2.77
N ALA A 97 8.14 -19.98 3.66
CA ALA A 97 8.25 -19.27 4.95
C ALA A 97 8.54 -17.77 4.77
N ALA A 98 9.37 -17.41 3.78
CA ALA A 98 9.64 -16.02 3.44
C ALA A 98 8.37 -15.31 2.91
N GLU A 99 7.64 -15.94 1.98
CA GLU A 99 6.37 -15.42 1.44
C GLU A 99 5.34 -15.19 2.58
N LEU A 100 5.15 -16.18 3.45
CA LEU A 100 4.23 -16.08 4.58
C LEU A 100 4.61 -14.97 5.57
N SER A 101 5.91 -14.76 5.82
CA SER A 101 6.40 -13.69 6.71
C SER A 101 6.10 -12.30 6.14
N VAL A 102 6.21 -12.12 4.82
CA VAL A 102 5.88 -10.85 4.16
C VAL A 102 4.37 -10.61 4.18
N LEU A 103 3.58 -11.64 3.89
CA LEU A 103 2.12 -11.56 3.95
C LEU A 103 1.61 -11.26 5.37
N ASP A 104 2.18 -11.88 6.40
CA ASP A 104 1.86 -11.60 7.80
C ASP A 104 2.19 -10.15 8.21
N ARG A 105 3.31 -9.60 7.71
CA ARG A 105 3.66 -8.18 7.93
C ARG A 105 2.70 -7.24 7.22
N LEU A 106 2.29 -7.56 6.00
CA LEU A 106 1.30 -6.78 5.24
C LEU A 106 -0.07 -6.78 5.96
N ALA A 107 -0.54 -7.95 6.40
CA ALA A 107 -1.77 -8.07 7.18
C ALA A 107 -1.68 -7.25 8.48
N LYS A 108 -0.57 -7.33 9.22
CA LYS A 108 -0.38 -6.53 10.45
C LYS A 108 -0.40 -5.02 10.23
N LEU A 109 -0.10 -4.56 9.02
CA LEU A 109 -0.22 -3.14 8.64
C LEU A 109 -1.63 -2.74 8.21
N GLY A 110 -2.63 -3.63 8.38
CA GLY A 110 -4.01 -3.39 7.94
C GLY A 110 -4.16 -3.42 6.41
N VAL A 111 -3.16 -3.95 5.70
CA VAL A 111 -3.29 -4.32 4.27
C VAL A 111 -3.97 -5.68 4.22
N ASP A 112 -5.17 -5.75 4.79
CA ASP A 112 -5.86 -7.01 5.06
C ASP A 112 -6.60 -7.54 3.84
N ASP A 113 -6.87 -6.72 2.84
CA ASP A 113 -7.79 -7.16 1.81
C ASP A 113 -7.63 -6.43 0.49
N THR A 114 -8.07 -7.12 -0.55
CA THR A 114 -8.27 -6.77 -1.95
C THR A 114 -8.64 -5.33 -2.32
N SER A 115 -8.94 -4.42 -1.39
CA SER A 115 -9.25 -3.01 -1.63
C SER A 115 -8.07 -2.22 -2.19
N THR A 116 -6.87 -2.34 -1.61
CA THR A 116 -5.65 -1.71 -2.15
C THR A 116 -5.22 -2.35 -3.46
N THR A 117 -5.34 -3.68 -3.59
CA THR A 117 -5.09 -4.38 -4.86
C THR A 117 -6.09 -3.97 -5.94
N ARG A 118 -7.39 -3.82 -5.63
CA ARG A 118 -8.42 -3.35 -6.55
C ARG A 118 -8.23 -1.89 -6.92
N LEU A 119 -7.81 -1.03 -5.98
CA LEU A 119 -7.41 0.35 -6.24
C LEU A 119 -6.25 0.38 -7.22
N ASN A 120 -5.19 -0.38 -6.97
CA ASN A 120 -4.04 -0.46 -7.88
C ASN A 120 -4.42 -1.03 -9.25
N GLN A 121 -5.29 -2.04 -9.30
CA GLN A 121 -5.85 -2.57 -10.56
C GLN A 121 -6.70 -1.53 -11.30
N ALA A 122 -7.38 -0.62 -10.58
CA ALA A 122 -8.19 0.45 -11.14
C ALA A 122 -7.35 1.66 -11.61
N LEU A 123 -6.14 1.87 -11.06
CA LEU A 123 -5.26 2.97 -11.45
C LEU A 123 -4.89 2.91 -12.94
N GLY A 124 -4.59 1.72 -13.48
CA GLY A 124 -4.25 1.57 -14.90
C GLY A 124 -5.37 2.03 -15.86
N PRO A 125 -6.60 1.50 -15.73
CA PRO A 125 -7.77 2.01 -16.45
C PRO A 125 -8.04 3.51 -16.23
N LEU A 126 -7.87 4.01 -15.01
CA LEU A 126 -8.06 5.43 -14.69
C LEU A 126 -7.07 6.31 -15.46
N VAL A 127 -5.78 5.98 -15.42
CA VAL A 127 -4.72 6.71 -16.15
C VAL A 127 -5.00 6.70 -17.65
N ARG A 128 -5.39 5.55 -18.23
CA ARG A 128 -5.78 5.47 -19.65
C ARG A 128 -7.01 6.30 -19.99
N THR A 129 -7.97 6.38 -19.07
CA THR A 129 -9.16 7.22 -19.22
C THR A 129 -8.77 8.70 -19.21
N VAL A 130 -7.93 9.12 -18.27
CA VAL A 130 -7.40 10.50 -18.20
C VAL A 130 -6.60 10.83 -19.46
N GLN A 131 -5.76 9.91 -19.97
CA GLN A 131 -5.03 10.11 -21.22
C GLN A 131 -5.97 10.23 -22.43
N THR A 132 -7.03 9.43 -22.49
CA THR A 132 -8.06 9.51 -23.54
C THR A 132 -8.80 10.85 -23.47
N LEU A 133 -9.18 11.28 -22.27
CA LEU A 133 -9.82 12.58 -22.04
C LEU A 133 -8.88 13.72 -22.41
N TYR A 134 -7.60 13.63 -22.06
CA TYR A 134 -6.60 14.64 -22.39
C TYR A 134 -6.44 14.86 -23.90
N ARG A 135 -6.53 13.79 -24.70
CA ARG A 135 -6.49 13.90 -26.17
C ARG A 135 -7.68 14.67 -26.73
N ARG A 136 -8.82 14.67 -26.05
CA ARG A 136 -10.07 15.32 -26.49
C ARG A 136 -10.26 16.72 -25.89
N PHE A 137 -9.84 16.90 -24.63
CA PHE A 137 -10.08 18.07 -23.79
C PHE A 137 -8.80 18.44 -23.01
N PRO A 138 -7.72 18.86 -23.70
CA PRO A 138 -6.42 19.02 -23.07
C PRO A 138 -6.38 20.14 -22.02
N SER A 139 -7.09 21.24 -22.27
CA SER A 139 -7.17 22.39 -21.36
C SER A 139 -7.90 22.05 -20.07
N GLU A 140 -9.04 21.40 -20.17
CA GLU A 140 -9.91 21.07 -19.04
C GLU A 140 -9.23 20.04 -18.14
N VAL A 141 -8.60 19.01 -18.72
CA VAL A 141 -7.85 18.01 -17.96
C VAL A 141 -6.65 18.63 -17.24
N LEU A 142 -5.87 19.50 -17.90
CA LEU A 142 -4.74 20.16 -17.25
C LEU A 142 -5.17 21.13 -16.14
N SER A 143 -6.31 21.81 -16.31
CA SER A 143 -6.90 22.67 -15.28
C SER A 143 -7.34 21.85 -14.08
N ALA A 144 -8.08 20.76 -14.29
CA ALA A 144 -8.52 19.87 -13.21
C ALA A 144 -7.34 19.24 -12.47
N LEU A 145 -6.30 18.80 -13.19
CA LEU A 145 -5.07 18.29 -12.56
C LEU A 145 -4.26 19.38 -11.83
N ALA A 146 -4.46 20.65 -12.13
CA ALA A 146 -3.77 21.75 -11.44
C ALA A 146 -4.37 22.06 -10.06
N GLU A 147 -5.59 21.60 -9.78
CA GLU A 147 -6.23 21.74 -8.46
C GLU A 147 -5.64 20.78 -7.42
N HIS A 148 -4.84 19.79 -7.85
CA HIS A 148 -4.25 18.76 -6.99
C HIS A 148 -2.72 18.75 -7.11
N GLU A 149 -2.02 19.08 -6.02
CA GLU A 149 -0.55 19.17 -5.99
C GLU A 149 0.11 17.80 -6.24
N GLU A 150 -0.51 16.73 -5.74
CA GLU A 150 -0.03 15.35 -5.84
C GLU A 150 0.00 14.84 -7.29
N LEU A 151 -0.74 15.49 -8.20
CA LEU A 151 -0.82 15.11 -9.61
C LEU A 151 0.13 15.91 -10.51
N HIS A 152 1.08 16.65 -9.92
CA HIS A 152 2.01 17.51 -10.65
C HIS A 152 2.83 16.75 -11.70
N GLU A 153 3.36 15.57 -11.36
CA GLU A 153 4.17 14.76 -12.29
C GLU A 153 3.36 14.25 -13.48
N LEU A 154 2.13 13.79 -13.22
CA LEU A 154 1.21 13.36 -14.28
C LEU A 154 0.90 14.53 -15.22
N ARG A 155 0.66 15.72 -14.67
CA ARG A 155 0.43 16.94 -15.43
C ARG A 155 1.64 17.29 -16.32
N GLN A 156 2.85 17.26 -15.77
CA GLN A 156 4.08 17.52 -16.54
C GLN A 156 4.26 16.48 -17.67
N SER A 157 4.01 15.20 -17.38
CA SER A 157 4.12 14.11 -18.36
C SER A 157 3.15 14.31 -19.54
N LEU A 158 1.89 14.67 -19.26
CA LEU A 158 0.90 14.96 -20.30
C LEU A 158 1.27 16.21 -21.14
N GLN A 159 1.81 17.25 -20.50
CA GLN A 159 2.30 18.44 -21.22
C GLN A 159 3.50 18.13 -22.11
N ALA A 160 4.43 17.28 -21.65
CA ALA A 160 5.57 16.82 -22.44
C ALA A 160 5.12 16.01 -23.68
N GLN A 161 4.07 15.20 -23.56
CA GLN A 161 3.51 14.46 -24.70
C GLN A 161 2.96 15.37 -25.79
N LYS A 162 2.35 16.51 -25.44
CA LYS A 162 1.88 17.50 -26.43
C LYS A 162 3.02 18.10 -27.25
N LYS A 163 4.21 18.21 -26.65
CA LYS A 163 5.39 18.79 -27.30
C LYS A 163 6.11 17.82 -28.23
N LYS A 164 5.84 16.51 -28.18
CA LYS A 164 6.32 15.58 -29.21
C LYS A 164 5.38 15.72 -30.42
N PRO A 165 5.74 16.47 -31.48
CA PRO A 165 4.99 16.38 -32.72
C PRO A 165 5.01 14.91 -33.13
N VAL A 166 3.86 14.40 -33.55
CA VAL A 166 3.81 13.09 -34.22
C VAL A 166 4.71 13.26 -35.43
N THR A 167 5.96 12.80 -35.33
CA THR A 167 6.86 12.68 -36.46
C THR A 167 6.14 11.73 -37.39
N GLN A 168 5.43 12.30 -38.38
CA GLN A 168 4.84 11.53 -39.44
C GLN A 168 6.01 10.80 -40.08
N VAL A 169 6.07 9.49 -39.86
CA VAL A 169 6.95 8.61 -40.61
C VAL A 169 6.38 8.69 -42.02
N THR A 170 6.89 9.62 -42.81
CA THR A 170 6.72 9.58 -44.25
C THR A 170 7.38 8.29 -44.68
N GLU A 171 6.56 7.27 -44.92
CA GLU A 171 6.90 6.13 -45.78
C GLU A 171 7.35 6.74 -47.10
N THR A 172 8.65 6.91 -47.25
CA THR A 172 9.27 7.18 -48.53
C THR A 172 9.20 5.86 -49.28
N ASP A 173 8.27 5.80 -50.23
CA ASP A 173 8.24 4.83 -51.31
C ASP A 173 9.65 4.63 -51.86
N ALA A 174 10.26 3.50 -51.53
CA ALA A 174 11.41 2.96 -52.24
C ALA A 174 10.87 1.99 -53.28
N GLU A 175 10.31 2.53 -54.37
CA GLU A 175 10.31 1.86 -55.66
C GLU A 175 11.77 1.82 -56.15
N SER A 176 12.38 0.63 -56.13
CA SER A 176 13.47 0.20 -57.02
C SER A 176 13.57 -1.31 -57.02
#